data_AF-A0A9Q1LFQ4-F1
#
_entry.id   AF-A0A9Q1LFQ4-F1
#
_cell.length_a   1.000
_cell.length_b   1.000
_cell.length_c   1.000
_cell.angle_alpha   90.00
_cell.angle_beta   90.00
_cell.angle_gamma   90.00
#
_symmetry.space_group_name_H-M   'P 1'
#
loop_
_entity.id
_entity.type
_entity.pdbx_description
1 polymer ?
#
loop_
_entity_poly.entity_id
_entity_poly.type
_entity_poly.pdbx_seq_one_letter_code
_entity_poly.pdbx_strand_id
1 'polypeptide(L)'
;MDPCIQNAPWAQDQANPKVACVCSTTVCHIAHLNLGQNVINGTIPAEIRQLTKMQYLSLGINNFTGRVPPELGSLTNLKSLSFGSNNFNGPLPPQLGNLTSLQQLYIDSSGVNGPIPQELSNLKSLEILWASDNRFTGKLPEFFAHFMNFQVLRLEGTLLEGPIPSNYGALVKLHDLRLGNLRNEDSSLDFVENLTSLSILSLRNCRIAGQLPEKLSSFGNLEILDLSFNKLTGQIPNSYQDFASLRFLYLGSNNLSGELPPNIMSSSLTALDVSFNSLSGDLRPKRSGLSIKASTLSCLQGNTKCVDIGSSSSFSMNSGGTEIESADGTKYDIDSETLSAASFYMNPNNQWAVSSSGIYISNPHGQNYIAQTGSQITSTLDSELYKTARISPNSLRYYGFGLSNGRYDVQLHFAEIQMDDSHSWKGLGRRVFDVYVQGAKVLEDFNIQKEAGGSRRAIVKTIEANVTNRVMEIHFLWAGKGTCCIPFQSTYGPLVSAIHVIQVAKSAHPSKTKKKHVGIIFGIVAGSAAGILIVSSIFYGWWENKKAPSHMKIATDSPTK
;
A
#
# COMPACT_ATOMS: atom_id res chain seq x y z
N MET A 1 -32.52 24.90 -11.43
CA MET A 1 -32.10 24.69 -12.83
C MET A 1 -32.46 23.25 -13.17
N ASP A 2 -33.11 23.00 -14.30
CA ASP A 2 -33.48 21.63 -14.72
C ASP A 2 -32.21 20.86 -15.14
N PRO A 3 -31.81 19.79 -14.44
CA PRO A 3 -30.61 19.02 -14.77
C PRO A 3 -30.73 18.26 -16.10
N CYS A 4 -31.95 18.04 -16.61
CA CYS A 4 -32.23 17.28 -17.82
C CYS A 4 -32.54 18.15 -19.04
N ILE A 5 -32.20 19.44 -19.00
CA ILE A 5 -32.37 20.34 -20.15
C ILE A 5 -31.59 19.81 -21.36
N GLN A 6 -32.20 19.87 -22.55
CA GLN A 6 -31.52 19.46 -23.78
C GLN A 6 -30.30 20.32 -24.05
N ASN A 7 -29.23 19.70 -24.57
CA ASN A 7 -27.96 20.36 -24.91
C ASN A 7 -27.27 21.06 -23.73
N ALA A 8 -27.56 20.65 -22.49
CA ALA A 8 -26.86 21.19 -21.34
C ALA A 8 -25.34 20.94 -21.45
N PRO A 9 -24.50 21.91 -21.04
CA PRO A 9 -23.04 21.72 -21.10
C PRO A 9 -22.55 20.57 -20.22
N TRP A 10 -23.26 20.26 -19.12
CA TRP A 10 -22.95 19.14 -18.22
C TRP A 10 -23.44 17.77 -18.72
N ALA A 11 -24.17 17.70 -19.83
CA ALA A 11 -24.61 16.44 -20.43
C ALA A 11 -23.58 15.85 -21.41
N GLN A 12 -22.54 16.61 -21.76
CA GLN A 12 -21.46 16.19 -22.65
C GLN A 12 -20.64 15.05 -22.04
N ASP A 13 -20.05 14.21 -22.89
CA ASP A 13 -19.34 13.02 -22.41
C ASP A 13 -18.12 13.32 -21.55
N GLN A 14 -17.45 14.44 -21.82
CA GLN A 14 -16.26 14.89 -21.08
C GLN A 14 -16.58 15.86 -19.94
N ALA A 15 -17.86 16.17 -19.67
CA ALA A 15 -18.21 17.10 -18.61
C ALA A 15 -17.83 16.55 -17.23
N ASN A 16 -17.35 17.42 -16.34
CA ASN A 16 -17.19 17.14 -14.92
C ASN A 16 -17.50 18.41 -14.11
N PRO A 17 -18.59 18.44 -13.32
CA PRO A 17 -19.55 17.36 -13.10
C PRO A 17 -20.37 17.00 -14.36
N LYS A 18 -20.71 15.71 -14.51
CA LYS A 18 -21.59 15.20 -15.58
C LYS A 18 -22.97 14.85 -15.03
N VAL A 19 -24.01 15.27 -15.74
CA VAL A 19 -25.37 14.79 -15.50
C VAL A 19 -25.97 14.40 -16.85
N ALA A 20 -26.34 13.12 -17.01
CA ALA A 20 -27.10 12.66 -18.17
C ALA A 20 -28.41 12.01 -17.73
N CYS A 21 -29.47 12.30 -18.50
CA CYS A 21 -30.82 11.86 -18.21
C CYS A 21 -31.35 10.90 -19.26
N VAL A 22 -32.26 10.03 -18.84
CA VAL A 22 -33.10 9.23 -19.73
C VAL A 22 -34.50 9.82 -19.67
N CYS A 23 -35.03 10.18 -20.84
CA CYS A 23 -36.35 10.79 -20.97
C CYS A 23 -37.34 9.83 -21.61
N SER A 24 -38.53 9.78 -21.02
CA SER A 24 -39.74 9.38 -21.73
C SER A 24 -40.30 10.56 -22.53
N THR A 25 -41.49 10.43 -23.11
CA THR A 25 -42.12 11.52 -23.88
C THR A 25 -42.44 12.77 -23.03
N THR A 26 -42.56 12.63 -21.70
CA THR A 26 -42.99 13.74 -20.81
C THR A 26 -42.17 13.88 -19.53
N VAL A 27 -41.41 12.85 -19.13
CA VAL A 27 -40.65 12.85 -17.87
C VAL A 27 -39.22 12.37 -18.12
N CYS A 28 -38.26 13.16 -17.63
CA CYS A 28 -36.85 12.82 -17.63
C CYS A 28 -36.38 12.40 -16.22
N HIS A 29 -35.48 11.44 -16.16
CA HIS A 29 -34.84 11.00 -14.93
C HIS A 29 -33.33 11.02 -15.10
N ILE A 30 -32.60 11.46 -14.07
CA ILE A 30 -31.15 11.34 -14.04
C ILE A 30 -30.80 9.85 -14.03
N ALA A 31 -29.98 9.45 -14.99
CA ALA A 31 -29.49 8.08 -15.10
C ALA A 31 -27.98 8.02 -14.86
N HIS A 32 -27.24 9.09 -15.15
CA HIS A 32 -25.79 9.15 -15.02
C HIS A 32 -25.43 10.40 -14.24
N LEU A 33 -24.71 10.23 -13.15
CA LEU A 33 -24.21 11.33 -12.32
C LEU A 33 -22.72 11.10 -12.03
N ASN A 34 -21.87 11.97 -12.58
CA ASN A 34 -20.45 12.02 -12.25
C ASN A 34 -20.14 13.29 -11.49
N LEU A 35 -19.78 13.12 -10.22
CA LEU A 35 -19.29 14.16 -9.32
C LEU A 35 -17.86 13.87 -8.88
N GLY A 36 -17.15 12.95 -9.54
CA GLY A 36 -15.80 12.59 -9.14
C GLY A 36 -14.80 13.74 -9.36
N GLN A 37 -13.74 13.81 -8.54
CA GLN A 37 -12.69 14.84 -8.67
C GLN A 37 -13.17 16.29 -8.43
N ASN A 38 -14.05 16.54 -7.44
CA ASN A 38 -14.67 17.87 -7.21
C ASN A 38 -14.49 18.43 -5.79
N VAL A 39 -13.67 17.83 -4.91
CA VAL A 39 -13.45 18.22 -3.49
C VAL A 39 -14.73 18.38 -2.65
N ILE A 40 -15.84 17.73 -3.05
CA ILE A 40 -17.14 17.82 -2.37
C ILE A 40 -17.01 17.25 -0.96
N ASN A 41 -17.56 17.95 0.04
CA ASN A 41 -17.55 17.54 1.43
C ASN A 41 -18.96 17.24 1.96
N GLY A 42 -19.04 16.77 3.21
CA GLY A 42 -20.31 16.39 3.85
C GLY A 42 -20.65 14.92 3.67
N THR A 43 -21.91 14.55 3.87
CA THR A 43 -22.40 13.16 3.76
C THR A 43 -23.18 12.95 2.47
N ILE A 44 -23.28 11.70 2.00
CA ILE A 44 -24.24 11.36 0.94
C ILE A 44 -25.66 11.44 1.54
N PRO A 45 -26.57 12.27 0.98
CA PRO A 45 -27.93 12.43 1.51
C PRO A 45 -28.79 11.19 1.27
N ALA A 46 -29.71 10.90 2.19
CA ALA A 46 -30.62 9.75 2.11
C ALA A 46 -31.57 9.85 0.89
N GLU A 47 -31.87 11.08 0.46
CA GLU A 47 -32.69 11.42 -0.70
C GLU A 47 -32.14 10.86 -2.01
N ILE A 48 -30.87 10.41 -2.05
CA ILE A 48 -30.30 9.70 -3.20
C ILE A 48 -31.19 8.52 -3.65
N ARG A 49 -31.95 7.90 -2.72
CA ARG A 49 -32.93 6.84 -3.01
C ARG A 49 -33.98 7.22 -4.07
N GLN A 50 -34.23 8.52 -4.27
CA GLN A 50 -35.23 9.01 -5.22
C GLN A 50 -34.78 8.87 -6.68
N LEU A 51 -33.47 8.69 -6.93
CA LEU A 51 -32.90 8.58 -8.28
C LEU A 51 -33.04 7.14 -8.84
N THR A 52 -34.26 6.59 -8.82
CA THR A 52 -34.53 5.16 -9.11
C THR A 52 -34.15 4.69 -10.52
N LYS A 53 -33.92 5.61 -11.47
CA LYS A 53 -33.43 5.32 -12.82
C LYS A 53 -31.91 5.43 -12.98
N MET A 54 -31.18 5.69 -11.89
CA MET A 54 -29.73 5.77 -11.88
C MET A 54 -29.08 4.47 -12.36
N GLN A 55 -28.14 4.60 -13.28
CA GLN A 55 -27.33 3.51 -13.85
C GLN A 55 -25.84 3.71 -13.55
N TYR A 56 -25.36 4.95 -13.49
CA TYR A 56 -23.94 5.27 -13.24
C TYR A 56 -23.83 6.37 -12.20
N LEU A 57 -23.23 6.06 -11.05
CA LEU A 57 -23.00 7.02 -9.97
C LEU A 57 -21.52 7.05 -9.61
N SER A 58 -20.87 8.18 -9.88
CA SER A 58 -19.46 8.41 -9.54
C SER A 58 -19.34 9.56 -8.54
N LEU A 59 -18.88 9.24 -7.35
CA LEU A 59 -18.64 10.12 -6.20
C LEU A 59 -17.17 10.10 -5.77
N GLY A 60 -16.32 9.37 -6.49
CA GLY A 60 -14.94 9.11 -6.08
C GLY A 60 -14.04 10.35 -6.11
N ILE A 61 -12.94 10.32 -5.36
CA ILE A 61 -11.96 11.42 -5.30
C ILE A 61 -12.62 12.74 -4.84
N ASN A 62 -13.22 12.67 -3.65
CA ASN A 62 -13.87 13.79 -2.97
C ASN A 62 -13.54 13.74 -1.48
N ASN A 63 -14.17 14.61 -0.69
CA ASN A 63 -14.04 14.68 0.75
C ASN A 63 -15.34 14.26 1.47
N PHE A 64 -16.08 13.30 0.90
CA PHE A 64 -17.28 12.77 1.56
C PHE A 64 -16.92 12.07 2.86
N THR A 65 -17.76 12.25 3.87
CA THR A 65 -17.59 11.77 5.25
C THR A 65 -18.86 11.06 5.73
N GLY A 66 -18.84 10.58 6.97
CA GLY A 66 -19.96 9.83 7.55
C GLY A 66 -20.02 8.39 7.03
N ARG A 67 -21.16 7.74 7.21
CA ARG A 67 -21.39 6.37 6.73
C ARG A 67 -21.85 6.37 5.29
N VAL A 68 -21.55 5.29 4.57
CA VAL A 68 -22.21 5.01 3.29
C VAL A 68 -23.70 4.75 3.58
N PRO A 69 -24.63 5.53 3.01
CA PRO A 69 -26.04 5.44 3.38
C PRO A 69 -26.68 4.16 2.81
N PRO A 70 -27.47 3.40 3.61
CA PRO A 70 -28.17 2.20 3.13
C PRO A 70 -29.14 2.51 1.97
N GLU A 71 -29.56 3.76 1.83
CA GLU A 71 -30.39 4.28 0.75
C GLU A 71 -29.84 4.04 -0.65
N LEU A 72 -28.52 3.96 -0.79
CA LEU A 72 -27.89 3.61 -2.07
C LEU A 72 -28.40 2.25 -2.59
N GLY A 73 -28.76 1.33 -1.70
CA GLY A 73 -29.36 0.03 -2.05
C GLY A 73 -30.73 0.12 -2.73
N SER A 74 -31.35 1.31 -2.79
CA SER A 74 -32.62 1.53 -3.51
C SER A 74 -32.42 1.73 -5.02
N LEU A 75 -31.18 1.94 -5.46
CA LEU A 75 -30.84 2.23 -6.86
C LEU A 75 -30.67 0.94 -7.66
N THR A 76 -31.69 0.09 -7.73
CA THR A 76 -31.56 -1.29 -8.26
C THR A 76 -31.16 -1.38 -9.73
N ASN A 77 -31.28 -0.29 -10.50
CA ASN A 77 -30.83 -0.19 -11.90
C ASN A 77 -29.34 0.16 -12.05
N LEU A 78 -28.62 0.37 -10.95
CA LEU A 78 -27.23 0.81 -10.94
C LEU A 78 -26.34 -0.28 -11.52
N LYS A 79 -25.54 0.10 -12.52
CA LYS A 79 -24.54 -0.74 -13.20
C LYS A 79 -23.13 -0.43 -12.73
N SER A 80 -22.84 0.83 -12.40
CA SER A 80 -21.54 1.27 -11.89
C SER A 80 -21.71 2.20 -10.70
N LEU A 81 -21.02 1.86 -9.61
CA LEU A 81 -20.94 2.65 -8.39
C LEU A 81 -19.47 2.92 -8.07
N SER A 82 -19.11 4.20 -7.99
CA SER A 82 -17.80 4.63 -7.50
C SER A 82 -17.96 5.60 -6.34
N PHE A 83 -17.33 5.30 -5.22
CA PHE A 83 -17.14 6.24 -4.11
C PHE A 83 -15.74 6.14 -3.50
N GLY A 84 -14.79 5.52 -4.22
CA GLY A 84 -13.38 5.41 -3.86
C GLY A 84 -12.70 6.75 -3.56
N SER A 85 -11.60 6.72 -2.79
CA SER A 85 -10.82 7.91 -2.42
C SER A 85 -11.68 9.01 -1.78
N ASN A 86 -12.32 8.65 -0.66
CA ASN A 86 -13.13 9.51 0.20
C ASN A 86 -12.79 9.23 1.68
N ASN A 87 -13.47 9.90 2.60
CA ASN A 87 -13.25 9.84 4.04
C ASN A 87 -14.47 9.26 4.79
N PHE A 88 -15.11 8.24 4.22
CA PHE A 88 -16.21 7.53 4.89
C PHE A 88 -15.72 6.80 6.14
N ASN A 89 -16.67 6.38 6.97
CA ASN A 89 -16.44 5.57 8.15
C ASN A 89 -17.54 4.53 8.33
N GLY A 90 -17.27 3.55 9.19
CA GLY A 90 -18.21 2.47 9.48
C GLY A 90 -18.27 1.40 8.39
N PRO A 91 -19.13 0.39 8.58
CA PRO A 91 -19.25 -0.73 7.65
C PRO A 91 -20.01 -0.38 6.39
N LEU A 92 -19.79 -1.18 5.34
CA LEU A 92 -20.66 -1.19 4.16
C LEU A 92 -22.09 -1.59 4.59
N PRO A 93 -23.13 -0.86 4.15
CA PRO A 93 -24.50 -1.24 4.46
C PRO A 93 -24.88 -2.52 3.71
N PRO A 94 -25.47 -3.52 4.38
CA PRO A 94 -25.98 -4.75 3.75
C PRO A 94 -26.92 -4.50 2.56
N GLN A 95 -27.63 -3.38 2.56
CA GLN A 95 -28.57 -2.96 1.51
C GLN A 95 -27.89 -2.78 0.14
N LEU A 96 -26.57 -2.60 0.08
CA LEU A 96 -25.85 -2.64 -1.21
C LEU A 96 -26.02 -3.98 -1.93
N GLY A 97 -26.34 -5.06 -1.22
CA GLY A 97 -26.70 -6.35 -1.81
C GLY A 97 -27.96 -6.32 -2.69
N ASN A 98 -28.79 -5.28 -2.60
CA ASN A 98 -29.97 -5.12 -3.45
C ASN A 98 -29.64 -4.64 -4.87
N LEU A 99 -28.39 -4.23 -5.13
CA LEU A 99 -27.95 -3.69 -6.42
C LEU A 99 -27.66 -4.82 -7.43
N THR A 100 -28.63 -5.69 -7.69
CA THR A 100 -28.43 -6.92 -8.47
C THR A 100 -27.96 -6.70 -9.91
N SER A 101 -28.15 -5.49 -10.47
CA SER A 101 -27.65 -5.10 -11.80
C SER A 101 -26.22 -4.53 -11.78
N LEU A 102 -25.59 -4.43 -10.61
CA LEU A 102 -24.27 -3.82 -10.46
C LEU A 102 -23.19 -4.69 -11.12
N GLN A 103 -22.43 -4.07 -12.01
CA GLN A 103 -21.33 -4.67 -12.76
C GLN A 103 -19.97 -4.18 -12.24
N GLN A 104 -19.90 -2.93 -11.79
CA GLN A 104 -18.65 -2.31 -11.37
C GLN A 104 -18.80 -1.62 -10.02
N LEU A 105 -17.91 -1.94 -9.09
CA LEU A 105 -17.86 -1.34 -7.77
C LEU A 105 -16.43 -0.85 -7.45
N TYR A 106 -16.28 0.46 -7.36
CA TYR A 106 -15.00 1.14 -7.05
C TYR A 106 -15.07 1.84 -5.70
N ILE A 107 -14.43 1.25 -4.70
CA ILE A 107 -14.49 1.67 -3.30
C ILE A 107 -13.09 1.70 -2.66
N ASP A 108 -12.03 1.67 -3.46
CA ASP A 108 -10.65 1.78 -2.99
C ASP A 108 -10.44 3.02 -2.12
N SER A 109 -9.64 2.92 -1.06
CA SER A 109 -9.27 4.08 -0.22
C SER A 109 -10.49 4.89 0.30
N SER A 110 -11.63 4.25 0.59
CA SER A 110 -12.86 4.96 0.99
C SER A 110 -12.99 5.20 2.50
N GLY A 111 -12.22 4.49 3.31
CA GLY A 111 -12.30 4.55 4.78
C GLY A 111 -13.34 3.63 5.42
N VAL A 112 -14.05 2.84 4.61
CA VAL A 112 -15.00 1.82 5.11
C VAL A 112 -14.28 0.73 5.89
N ASN A 113 -14.98 0.13 6.86
CA ASN A 113 -14.41 -0.82 7.82
C ASN A 113 -15.32 -2.01 8.12
N GLY A 114 -14.92 -2.89 9.03
CA GLY A 114 -15.71 -4.05 9.41
C GLY A 114 -15.73 -5.15 8.34
N PRO A 115 -16.56 -6.19 8.47
CA PRO A 115 -16.63 -7.28 7.51
C PRO A 115 -17.29 -6.87 6.19
N ILE A 116 -16.92 -7.54 5.11
CA ILE A 116 -17.64 -7.46 3.83
C ILE A 116 -19.01 -8.15 4.03
N PRO A 117 -20.16 -7.45 3.83
CA PRO A 117 -21.48 -8.02 4.13
C PRO A 117 -21.82 -9.25 3.26
N GLN A 118 -22.45 -10.25 3.86
CA GLN A 118 -22.85 -11.49 3.17
C GLN A 118 -23.90 -11.22 2.08
N GLU A 119 -24.70 -10.17 2.24
CA GLU A 119 -25.74 -9.74 1.31
C GLU A 119 -25.16 -9.34 -0.06
N LEU A 120 -23.87 -8.98 -0.13
CA LEU A 120 -23.22 -8.73 -1.41
C LEU A 120 -23.14 -9.99 -2.29
N SER A 121 -23.37 -11.19 -1.74
CA SER A 121 -23.52 -12.41 -2.53
C SER A 121 -24.64 -12.37 -3.58
N ASN A 122 -25.58 -11.43 -3.48
CA ASN A 122 -26.65 -11.18 -4.44
C ASN A 122 -26.18 -10.43 -5.71
N LEU A 123 -24.98 -9.86 -5.74
CA LEU A 123 -24.44 -9.08 -6.85
C LEU A 123 -23.94 -9.97 -8.00
N LYS A 124 -24.80 -10.83 -8.55
CA LYS A 124 -24.42 -11.84 -9.55
C LYS A 124 -23.92 -11.26 -10.88
N SER A 125 -24.22 -10.00 -11.16
CA SER A 125 -23.73 -9.29 -12.34
C SER A 125 -22.35 -8.64 -12.16
N LEU A 126 -21.73 -8.75 -10.99
CA LEU A 126 -20.47 -8.06 -10.70
C LEU A 126 -19.31 -8.61 -11.54
N GLU A 127 -18.59 -7.70 -12.18
CA GLU A 127 -17.45 -7.96 -13.06
C GLU A 127 -16.16 -7.36 -12.50
N ILE A 128 -16.24 -6.22 -11.81
CA ILE A 128 -15.08 -5.47 -11.30
C ILE A 128 -15.33 -5.04 -9.86
N LEU A 129 -14.38 -5.38 -8.97
CA LEU A 129 -14.32 -4.90 -7.60
C LEU A 129 -12.94 -4.32 -7.30
N TRP A 130 -12.87 -3.01 -7.08
CA TRP A 130 -11.70 -2.33 -6.53
C TRP A 130 -11.99 -1.90 -5.11
N ALA A 131 -11.35 -2.53 -4.14
CA ALA A 131 -11.65 -2.34 -2.73
C ALA A 131 -10.39 -2.29 -1.83
N SER A 132 -9.22 -2.12 -2.44
CA SER A 132 -7.94 -1.95 -1.74
C SER A 132 -7.93 -0.74 -0.79
N ASP A 133 -7.01 -0.74 0.18
CA ASP A 133 -6.82 0.35 1.16
C ASP A 133 -8.09 0.71 1.94
N ASN A 134 -8.82 -0.32 2.39
CA ASN A 134 -9.94 -0.17 3.32
C ASN A 134 -9.68 -0.99 4.58
N ARG A 135 -10.36 -0.64 5.69
CA ARG A 135 -10.19 -1.32 6.97
C ARG A 135 -11.10 -2.54 7.09
N PHE A 136 -11.25 -3.30 6.00
CA PHE A 136 -12.06 -4.52 5.99
C PHE A 136 -11.44 -5.57 6.90
N THR A 137 -12.26 -6.18 7.76
CA THR A 137 -11.87 -7.21 8.74
C THR A 137 -12.58 -8.53 8.45
N GLY A 138 -12.20 -9.60 9.16
CA GLY A 138 -12.79 -10.93 8.98
C GLY A 138 -12.20 -11.66 7.77
N LYS A 139 -12.77 -12.82 7.43
CA LYS A 139 -12.26 -13.68 6.36
C LYS A 139 -12.59 -13.13 4.97
N LEU A 140 -11.79 -13.51 3.98
CA LEU A 140 -12.14 -13.38 2.57
C LEU A 140 -13.48 -14.09 2.29
N PRO A 141 -14.47 -13.43 1.67
CA PRO A 141 -15.77 -14.05 1.49
C PRO A 141 -15.77 -15.18 0.47
N GLU A 142 -16.22 -16.37 0.87
CA GLU A 142 -16.34 -17.53 -0.02
C GLU A 142 -17.34 -17.29 -1.16
N PHE A 143 -18.34 -16.43 -0.96
CA PHE A 143 -19.37 -16.18 -1.95
C PHE A 143 -18.87 -15.46 -3.21
N PHE A 144 -17.65 -14.88 -3.20
CA PHE A 144 -17.07 -14.32 -4.42
C PHE A 144 -16.94 -15.36 -5.52
N ALA A 145 -16.72 -16.64 -5.17
CA ALA A 145 -16.69 -17.75 -6.12
C ALA A 145 -17.99 -17.94 -6.91
N HIS A 146 -19.11 -17.35 -6.47
CA HIS A 146 -20.39 -17.39 -7.18
C HIS A 146 -20.54 -16.30 -8.24
N PHE A 147 -19.58 -15.38 -8.39
CA PHE A 147 -19.61 -14.33 -9.39
C PHE A 147 -18.98 -14.82 -10.70
N MET A 148 -19.77 -15.52 -11.52
CA MET A 148 -19.29 -16.16 -12.75
C MET A 148 -18.84 -15.17 -13.84
N ASN A 149 -19.04 -13.87 -13.64
CA ASN A 149 -18.60 -12.79 -14.53
C ASN A 149 -17.41 -12.00 -13.97
N PHE A 150 -16.84 -12.39 -12.83
CA PHE A 150 -15.77 -11.64 -12.19
C PHE A 150 -14.51 -11.63 -13.07
N GLN A 151 -14.04 -10.44 -13.38
CA GLN A 151 -12.89 -10.18 -14.25
C GLN A 151 -11.74 -9.53 -13.49
N VAL A 152 -12.06 -8.64 -12.54
CA VAL A 152 -11.07 -7.90 -11.75
C VAL A 152 -11.44 -7.91 -10.27
N LEU A 153 -10.54 -8.40 -9.43
CA LEU A 153 -10.67 -8.39 -7.97
C LEU A 153 -9.41 -7.81 -7.33
N ARG A 154 -9.56 -6.67 -6.63
CA ARG A 154 -8.46 -6.00 -5.92
C ARG A 154 -8.81 -5.73 -4.46
N LEU A 155 -8.09 -6.39 -3.55
CA LEU A 155 -8.25 -6.32 -2.09
C LEU A 155 -6.88 -6.30 -1.40
N GLU A 156 -6.06 -5.31 -1.73
CA GLU A 156 -4.73 -5.10 -1.14
C GLU A 156 -4.81 -4.10 0.02
N GLY A 157 -3.87 -4.16 0.98
CA GLY A 157 -3.83 -3.18 2.08
C GLY A 157 -5.05 -3.18 3.00
N THR A 158 -5.70 -4.33 3.18
CA THR A 158 -6.84 -4.50 4.09
C THR A 158 -6.42 -5.14 5.43
N LEU A 159 -7.37 -5.41 6.31
CA LEU A 159 -7.18 -6.19 7.55
C LEU A 159 -7.82 -7.57 7.45
N LEU A 160 -8.02 -8.07 6.22
CA LEU A 160 -8.66 -9.36 5.96
C LEU A 160 -7.77 -10.51 6.42
N GLU A 161 -8.43 -11.58 6.82
CA GLU A 161 -7.81 -12.81 7.29
C GLU A 161 -7.80 -13.86 6.18
N GLY A 162 -6.74 -14.67 6.17
CA GLY A 162 -6.67 -15.88 5.37
C GLY A 162 -7.48 -17.04 5.95
N PRO A 163 -7.47 -18.20 5.27
CA PRO A 163 -6.80 -18.44 3.99
C PRO A 163 -7.56 -17.83 2.81
N ILE A 164 -6.92 -17.72 1.65
CA ILE A 164 -7.62 -17.51 0.38
C ILE A 164 -8.55 -18.72 0.13
N PRO A 165 -9.86 -18.52 -0.07
CA PRO A 165 -10.79 -19.63 -0.29
C PRO A 165 -10.45 -20.46 -1.53
N SER A 166 -10.37 -21.79 -1.38
CA SER A 166 -10.01 -22.70 -2.49
C SER A 166 -11.01 -22.66 -3.64
N ASN A 167 -12.28 -22.33 -3.34
CA ASN A 167 -13.33 -22.18 -4.34
C ASN A 167 -13.14 -20.97 -5.27
N TYR A 168 -12.18 -20.07 -5.00
CA TYR A 168 -11.82 -18.99 -5.94
C TYR A 168 -11.29 -19.53 -7.27
N GLY A 169 -10.87 -20.80 -7.33
CA GLY A 169 -10.55 -21.47 -8.60
C GLY A 169 -11.72 -21.58 -9.58
N ALA A 170 -12.96 -21.31 -9.15
CA ALA A 170 -14.12 -21.22 -10.04
C ALA A 170 -14.17 -19.92 -10.87
N LEU A 171 -13.36 -18.92 -10.54
CA LEU A 171 -13.37 -17.58 -11.14
C LEU A 171 -12.57 -17.50 -12.45
N VAL A 172 -12.88 -18.40 -13.39
CA VAL A 172 -12.09 -18.64 -14.62
C VAL A 172 -12.01 -17.45 -15.60
N LYS A 173 -12.83 -16.40 -15.39
CA LYS A 173 -12.81 -15.15 -16.18
C LYS A 173 -11.90 -14.07 -15.59
N LEU A 174 -11.33 -14.28 -14.39
CA LEU A 174 -10.40 -13.32 -13.80
C LEU A 174 -9.18 -13.15 -14.70
N HIS A 175 -8.94 -11.90 -15.10
CA HIS A 175 -7.70 -11.51 -15.75
C HIS A 175 -6.82 -10.65 -14.83
N ASP A 176 -7.37 -10.06 -13.76
CA ASP A 176 -6.63 -9.27 -12.77
C ASP A 176 -7.04 -9.65 -11.34
N LEU A 177 -6.20 -10.43 -10.66
CA LEU A 177 -6.38 -10.82 -9.27
C LEU A 177 -5.26 -10.24 -8.41
N ARG A 178 -5.64 -9.35 -7.48
CA ARG A 178 -4.72 -8.74 -6.52
C ARG A 178 -5.25 -8.86 -5.11
N LEU A 179 -4.59 -9.69 -4.31
CA LEU A 179 -4.85 -9.84 -2.89
C LEU A 179 -3.56 -9.55 -2.14
N GLY A 180 -3.65 -8.92 -0.98
CA GLY A 180 -2.46 -8.69 -0.18
C GLY A 180 -2.71 -8.44 1.29
N ASN A 181 -1.65 -8.65 2.08
CA ASN A 181 -1.60 -8.37 3.52
C ASN A 181 -2.58 -9.18 4.37
N LEU A 182 -2.82 -10.45 3.98
CA LEU A 182 -3.69 -11.35 4.73
C LEU A 182 -3.05 -11.76 6.06
N ARG A 183 -3.89 -11.88 7.09
CA ARG A 183 -3.50 -12.22 8.46
C ARG A 183 -3.95 -13.63 8.88
N ASN A 184 -3.43 -14.09 10.01
CA ASN A 184 -3.83 -15.33 10.68
C ASN A 184 -3.43 -16.62 9.93
N GLU A 185 -4.38 -17.28 9.28
CA GLU A 185 -4.20 -18.60 8.67
C GLU A 185 -3.36 -18.52 7.38
N ASP A 186 -2.61 -19.59 7.08
CA ASP A 186 -1.75 -19.68 5.89
C ASP A 186 -2.57 -20.06 4.65
N SER A 187 -2.25 -19.48 3.50
CA SER A 187 -2.95 -19.74 2.23
C SER A 187 -2.20 -20.74 1.35
N SER A 188 -2.88 -21.34 0.37
CA SER A 188 -2.28 -22.19 -0.68
C SER A 188 -2.46 -21.57 -2.07
N LEU A 189 -1.66 -22.01 -3.04
CA LEU A 189 -1.81 -21.67 -4.45
C LEU A 189 -2.70 -22.65 -5.23
N ASP A 190 -3.17 -23.75 -4.63
CA ASP A 190 -3.91 -24.80 -5.36
C ASP A 190 -5.14 -24.29 -6.14
N PHE A 191 -5.77 -23.21 -5.68
CA PHE A 191 -6.93 -22.62 -6.35
C PHE A 191 -6.60 -22.02 -7.73
N VAL A 192 -5.34 -21.71 -8.02
CA VAL A 192 -4.97 -20.98 -9.25
C VAL A 192 -4.95 -21.87 -10.48
N GLU A 193 -4.92 -23.20 -10.35
CA GLU A 193 -4.66 -24.16 -11.43
C GLU A 193 -5.53 -23.95 -12.68
N ASN A 194 -6.78 -23.52 -12.49
CA ASN A 194 -7.77 -23.35 -13.56
C ASN A 194 -7.97 -21.89 -14.01
N LEU A 195 -7.22 -20.93 -13.45
CA LEU A 195 -7.38 -19.49 -13.73
C LEU A 195 -6.58 -19.05 -14.96
N THR A 196 -6.74 -19.75 -16.08
CA THR A 196 -5.93 -19.57 -17.31
C THR A 196 -6.12 -18.22 -18.01
N SER A 197 -7.18 -17.46 -17.66
CA SER A 197 -7.43 -16.12 -18.19
C SER A 197 -6.59 -15.03 -17.51
N LEU A 198 -5.85 -15.35 -16.44
CA LEU A 198 -5.05 -14.39 -15.69
C LEU A 198 -4.00 -13.71 -16.58
N SER A 199 -3.99 -12.39 -16.51
CA SER A 199 -2.91 -11.52 -17.00
C SER A 199 -2.09 -10.95 -15.85
N ILE A 200 -2.73 -10.67 -14.72
CA ILE A 200 -2.10 -10.14 -13.51
C ILE A 200 -2.50 -11.03 -12.33
N LEU A 201 -1.50 -11.63 -11.69
CA LEU A 201 -1.63 -12.33 -10.42
C LEU A 201 -0.68 -11.72 -9.40
N SER A 202 -1.24 -10.99 -8.43
CA SER A 202 -0.51 -10.41 -7.29
C SER A 202 -1.08 -10.95 -5.99
N LEU A 203 -0.32 -11.78 -5.29
CA LEU A 203 -0.69 -12.36 -3.99
C LEU A 203 0.38 -12.02 -2.94
N ARG A 204 0.66 -10.74 -2.78
CA ARG A 204 1.75 -10.23 -1.95
C ARG A 204 1.44 -10.32 -0.47
N ASN A 205 2.35 -10.87 0.34
CA ASN A 205 2.16 -10.93 1.79
C ASN A 205 0.81 -11.58 2.19
N CYS A 206 0.49 -12.70 1.54
CA CYS A 206 -0.74 -13.48 1.76
C CYS A 206 -0.50 -14.71 2.64
N ARG A 207 0.70 -14.85 3.21
CA ARG A 207 1.15 -16.01 4.00
C ARG A 207 1.01 -17.32 3.23
N ILE A 208 1.27 -17.29 1.93
CA ILE A 208 1.16 -18.46 1.06
C ILE A 208 2.28 -19.43 1.39
N ALA A 209 1.94 -20.67 1.71
CA ALA A 209 2.87 -21.76 1.97
C ALA A 209 2.79 -22.82 0.85
N GLY A 210 3.70 -23.79 0.87
CA GLY A 210 3.79 -24.85 -0.15
C GLY A 210 4.80 -24.54 -1.24
N GLN A 211 4.62 -25.15 -2.41
CA GLN A 211 5.51 -25.02 -3.57
C GLN A 211 4.85 -24.18 -4.68
N LEU A 212 5.68 -23.67 -5.59
CA LEU A 212 5.22 -22.99 -6.80
C LEU A 212 4.54 -23.99 -7.77
N PRO A 213 3.29 -23.76 -8.21
CA PRO A 213 2.63 -24.63 -9.18
C PRO A 213 3.30 -24.54 -10.55
N GLU A 214 3.66 -25.68 -11.14
CA GLU A 214 4.24 -25.74 -12.50
C GLU A 214 3.26 -25.23 -13.56
N LYS A 215 1.96 -25.44 -13.34
CA LYS A 215 0.87 -25.13 -14.29
C LYS A 215 0.80 -23.65 -14.64
N LEU A 216 1.27 -22.75 -13.77
CA LEU A 216 1.26 -21.31 -14.02
C LEU A 216 1.96 -20.96 -15.33
N SER A 217 3.02 -21.68 -15.73
CA SER A 217 3.73 -21.42 -16.99
C SER A 217 2.89 -21.66 -18.25
N SER A 218 1.79 -22.41 -18.14
CA SER A 218 0.86 -22.64 -19.24
C SER A 218 -0.12 -21.49 -19.48
N PHE A 219 -0.11 -20.44 -18.64
CA PHE A 219 -1.07 -19.33 -18.75
C PHE A 219 -0.60 -18.34 -19.81
N GLY A 220 -1.15 -18.47 -21.02
CA GLY A 220 -0.69 -17.72 -22.20
C GLY A 220 -0.81 -16.19 -22.09
N ASN A 221 -1.67 -15.68 -21.22
CA ASN A 221 -1.88 -14.24 -21.03
C ASN A 221 -1.16 -13.66 -19.82
N LEU A 222 -0.50 -14.48 -18.98
CA LEU A 222 0.07 -14.02 -17.72
C LEU A 222 1.27 -13.12 -17.96
N GLU A 223 1.13 -11.82 -17.69
CA GLU A 223 2.18 -10.81 -17.85
C GLU A 223 2.90 -10.49 -16.54
N ILE A 224 2.17 -10.52 -15.42
CA ILE A 224 2.67 -10.17 -14.10
C ILE A 224 2.35 -11.28 -13.12
N LEU A 225 3.39 -11.86 -12.52
CA LEU A 225 3.30 -12.79 -11.40
C LEU A 225 4.07 -12.23 -10.20
N ASP A 226 3.34 -11.82 -9.17
CA ASP A 226 3.91 -11.35 -7.91
C ASP A 226 3.45 -12.21 -6.74
N LEU A 227 4.37 -13.02 -6.22
CA LEU A 227 4.19 -13.87 -5.05
C LEU A 227 5.18 -13.48 -3.94
N SER A 228 5.64 -12.23 -3.94
CA SER A 228 6.62 -11.74 -2.97
C SER A 228 6.07 -11.72 -1.54
N PHE A 229 6.98 -11.81 -0.57
CA PHE A 229 6.68 -11.75 0.88
C PHE A 229 5.78 -12.88 1.38
N ASN A 230 5.98 -14.11 0.89
CA ASN A 230 5.22 -15.28 1.30
C ASN A 230 6.13 -16.31 2.01
N LYS A 231 5.62 -17.52 2.22
CA LYS A 231 6.31 -18.65 2.84
C LYS A 231 6.56 -19.79 1.84
N LEU A 232 6.68 -19.46 0.54
CA LEU A 232 6.87 -20.47 -0.50
C LEU A 232 8.20 -21.19 -0.31
N THR A 233 8.20 -22.49 -0.59
CA THR A 233 9.34 -23.41 -0.41
C THR A 233 9.60 -24.19 -1.69
N GLY A 234 10.64 -25.01 -1.69
CA GLY A 234 11.01 -25.84 -2.84
C GLY A 234 11.76 -25.04 -3.91
N GLN A 235 11.83 -25.61 -5.11
CA GLN A 235 12.54 -25.02 -6.25
C GLN A 235 11.59 -24.17 -7.10
N ILE A 236 12.16 -23.21 -7.83
CA ILE A 236 11.42 -22.55 -8.92
C ILE A 236 11.29 -23.58 -10.06
N PRO A 237 10.07 -23.95 -10.50
CA PRO A 237 9.89 -24.99 -11.50
C PRO A 237 10.64 -24.70 -12.80
N ASN A 238 11.23 -25.71 -13.42
CA ASN A 238 11.91 -25.56 -14.71
C ASN A 238 10.96 -25.06 -15.80
N SER A 239 9.67 -25.38 -15.69
CA SER A 239 8.62 -24.90 -16.62
C SER A 239 8.47 -23.37 -16.61
N TYR A 240 8.99 -22.64 -15.62
CA TYR A 240 8.91 -21.18 -15.56
C TYR A 240 9.82 -20.49 -16.59
N GLN A 241 10.66 -21.24 -17.30
CA GLN A 241 11.33 -20.73 -18.50
C GLN A 241 10.40 -20.67 -19.73
N ASP A 242 9.24 -21.35 -19.68
CA ASP A 242 8.34 -21.57 -20.82
C ASP A 242 7.14 -20.60 -20.85
N PHE A 243 7.10 -19.59 -19.98
CA PHE A 243 6.03 -18.58 -20.02
C PHE A 243 5.98 -17.85 -21.37
N ALA A 244 4.84 -17.89 -22.03
CA ALA A 244 4.65 -17.24 -23.33
C ALA A 244 4.73 -15.70 -23.26
N SER A 245 4.10 -15.11 -22.24
CA SER A 245 3.86 -13.65 -22.14
C SER A 245 4.38 -13.01 -20.85
N LEU A 246 5.04 -13.76 -19.97
CA LEU A 246 5.45 -13.23 -18.67
C LEU A 246 6.55 -12.17 -18.82
N ARG A 247 6.29 -11.00 -18.25
CA ARG A 247 7.18 -9.83 -18.30
C ARG A 247 7.77 -9.51 -16.94
N PHE A 248 7.04 -9.78 -15.87
CA PHE A 248 7.47 -9.44 -14.52
C PHE A 248 7.23 -10.62 -13.58
N LEU A 249 8.31 -11.12 -12.98
CA LEU A 249 8.29 -12.23 -12.02
C LEU A 249 8.89 -11.78 -10.69
N TYR A 250 8.06 -11.67 -9.66
CA TYR A 250 8.47 -11.30 -8.31
C TYR A 250 8.22 -12.47 -7.35
N LEU A 251 9.30 -13.07 -6.89
CA LEU A 251 9.33 -14.17 -5.92
C LEU A 251 10.15 -13.82 -4.68
N GLY A 252 10.54 -12.55 -4.55
CA GLY A 252 11.41 -12.07 -3.48
C GLY A 252 10.79 -12.27 -2.09
N SER A 253 11.65 -12.44 -1.07
CA SER A 253 11.24 -12.66 0.33
C SER A 253 10.33 -13.89 0.49
N ASN A 254 10.87 -15.06 0.16
CA ASN A 254 10.26 -16.38 0.36
C ASN A 254 11.31 -17.34 0.95
N ASN A 255 11.00 -18.63 1.02
CA ASN A 255 11.92 -19.69 1.44
C ASN A 255 12.25 -20.65 0.27
N LEU A 256 12.33 -20.11 -0.96
CA LEU A 256 12.68 -20.89 -2.15
C LEU A 256 14.16 -21.29 -2.11
N SER A 257 14.48 -22.41 -2.75
CA SER A 257 15.82 -23.02 -2.73
C SER A 257 16.16 -23.68 -4.06
N GLY A 258 17.38 -24.18 -4.21
CA GLY A 258 17.85 -24.81 -5.45
C GLY A 258 18.30 -23.81 -6.50
N GLU A 259 18.53 -24.30 -7.72
CA GLU A 259 19.05 -23.50 -8.82
C GLU A 259 17.94 -22.77 -9.59
N LEU A 260 18.29 -21.63 -10.19
CA LEU A 260 17.40 -20.96 -11.14
C LEU A 260 17.29 -21.77 -12.44
N PRO A 261 16.09 -21.86 -13.06
CA PRO A 261 15.95 -22.43 -14.39
C PRO A 261 16.90 -21.73 -15.38
N PRO A 262 17.66 -22.48 -16.20
CA PRO A 262 18.76 -21.92 -17.01
C PRO A 262 18.35 -20.77 -17.95
N ASN A 263 17.11 -20.81 -18.45
CA ASN A 263 16.56 -19.83 -19.38
C ASN A 263 15.42 -19.00 -18.77
N ILE A 264 15.36 -18.88 -17.44
CA ILE A 264 14.32 -18.07 -16.77
C ILE A 264 14.34 -16.62 -17.26
N MET A 265 15.52 -16.07 -17.57
CA MET A 265 15.67 -14.77 -18.21
C MET A 265 15.43 -14.89 -19.72
N SER A 266 14.19 -15.18 -20.09
CA SER A 266 13.74 -15.25 -21.49
C SER A 266 13.80 -13.87 -22.17
N SER A 267 13.51 -13.83 -23.48
CA SER A 267 13.42 -12.56 -24.20
C SER A 267 12.22 -11.69 -23.80
N SER A 268 11.15 -12.30 -23.26
CA SER A 268 9.94 -11.60 -22.82
C SER A 268 10.07 -11.04 -21.40
N LEU A 269 10.88 -11.68 -20.54
CA LEU A 269 11.03 -11.28 -19.15
C LEU A 269 11.80 -9.96 -19.03
N THR A 270 11.10 -8.95 -18.52
CA THR A 270 11.63 -7.59 -18.29
C THR A 270 12.24 -7.46 -16.89
N ALA A 271 11.63 -8.10 -15.89
CA ALA A 271 12.12 -8.05 -14.52
C ALA A 271 11.96 -9.39 -13.79
N LEU A 272 12.99 -9.76 -13.04
CA LEU A 272 12.99 -10.89 -12.14
C LEU A 272 13.53 -10.45 -10.77
N ASP A 273 12.73 -10.67 -9.74
CA ASP A 273 13.14 -10.51 -8.34
C ASP A 273 13.01 -11.85 -7.62
N VAL A 274 14.15 -12.42 -7.25
CA VAL A 274 14.23 -13.63 -6.43
C VAL A 274 15.04 -13.38 -5.15
N SER A 275 15.22 -12.12 -4.79
CA SER A 275 15.98 -11.69 -3.61
C SER A 275 15.39 -12.28 -2.33
N PHE A 276 16.19 -12.41 -1.26
CA PHE A 276 15.72 -12.98 0.02
C PHE A 276 15.09 -14.37 -0.12
N ASN A 277 15.81 -15.26 -0.80
CA ASN A 277 15.56 -16.70 -0.89
C ASN A 277 16.89 -17.45 -0.69
N SER A 278 16.84 -18.77 -0.56
CA SER A 278 17.99 -19.66 -0.38
C SER A 278 18.44 -20.31 -1.71
N LEU A 279 18.50 -19.52 -2.79
CA LEU A 279 18.84 -20.01 -4.13
C LEU A 279 20.36 -20.19 -4.34
N SER A 280 20.74 -21.15 -5.18
CA SER A 280 22.11 -21.46 -5.57
C SER A 280 22.35 -21.28 -7.09
N GLY A 281 23.60 -21.42 -7.55
CA GLY A 281 23.98 -21.35 -8.97
C GLY A 281 24.57 -20.00 -9.41
N ASP A 282 24.87 -19.86 -10.72
CA ASP A 282 25.37 -18.59 -11.28
C ASP A 282 24.23 -17.58 -11.42
N LEU A 283 24.10 -16.77 -10.39
CA LEU A 283 23.12 -15.72 -10.21
C LEU A 283 23.49 -14.41 -10.95
N ARG A 284 24.51 -14.43 -11.82
CA ARG A 284 24.94 -13.24 -12.57
C ARG A 284 23.95 -12.88 -13.68
N PRO A 285 23.45 -11.64 -13.72
CA PRO A 285 22.64 -11.19 -14.84
C PRO A 285 23.47 -11.19 -16.13
N LYS A 286 22.96 -11.84 -17.17
CA LYS A 286 23.45 -11.64 -18.55
C LYS A 286 22.80 -10.39 -19.22
N ARG A 287 21.83 -9.74 -18.55
CA ARG A 287 21.08 -8.56 -19.02
C ARG A 287 20.71 -7.62 -17.84
N SER A 288 20.48 -6.34 -18.14
CA SER A 288 19.89 -5.36 -17.21
C SER A 288 18.43 -5.72 -16.88
N GLY A 289 17.95 -5.39 -15.67
CA GLY A 289 16.57 -5.69 -15.21
C GLY A 289 16.44 -6.82 -14.20
N LEU A 290 17.54 -7.27 -13.61
CA LEU A 290 17.56 -8.38 -12.68
C LEU A 290 17.85 -7.88 -11.26
N SER A 291 16.92 -8.06 -10.32
CA SER A 291 17.23 -7.98 -8.89
C SER A 291 17.68 -9.36 -8.44
N ILE A 292 18.88 -9.72 -8.86
CA ILE A 292 19.61 -10.80 -8.24
C ILE A 292 20.86 -10.17 -7.66
N LYS A 293 20.97 -10.16 -6.34
CA LYS A 293 22.23 -10.42 -5.63
C LYS A 293 22.05 -10.36 -4.11
N ALA A 294 21.83 -11.54 -3.54
CA ALA A 294 22.45 -11.93 -2.28
C ALA A 294 23.88 -12.49 -2.49
N SER A 295 24.38 -12.59 -3.74
CA SER A 295 25.59 -13.37 -4.06
C SER A 295 26.85 -12.59 -4.46
N THR A 296 26.81 -11.26 -4.73
CA THR A 296 28.09 -10.51 -4.94
C THR A 296 28.70 -9.90 -3.72
N LEU A 297 27.92 -9.64 -2.67
CA LEU A 297 28.49 -9.58 -1.34
C LEU A 297 28.09 -10.88 -0.68
N SER A 298 29.05 -11.78 -0.54
CA SER A 298 28.92 -12.97 0.30
C SER A 298 28.23 -12.62 1.61
N CYS A 299 28.41 -11.40 2.16
CA CYS A 299 27.85 -10.95 3.42
C CYS A 299 26.39 -10.45 3.49
N LEU A 300 25.62 -10.48 2.40
CA LEU A 300 24.15 -10.34 2.47
C LEU A 300 23.44 -11.70 2.65
N GLN A 301 24.19 -12.80 2.62
CA GLN A 301 23.70 -14.12 3.00
C GLN A 301 23.69 -14.24 4.53
N GLY A 302 22.69 -14.90 5.11
CA GLY A 302 22.70 -15.19 6.55
C GLY A 302 23.94 -16.01 6.92
N ASN A 303 24.73 -15.52 7.89
CA ASN A 303 25.96 -16.12 8.48
C ASN A 303 27.32 -15.79 7.85
N THR A 304 27.41 -14.90 6.86
CA THR A 304 28.68 -14.51 6.23
C THR A 304 29.17 -13.15 6.75
N LYS A 305 30.42 -13.10 7.22
CA LYS A 305 31.06 -11.84 7.62
C LYS A 305 31.38 -11.02 6.37
N CYS A 306 31.06 -9.71 6.35
CA CYS A 306 31.66 -8.81 5.36
C CYS A 306 33.14 -8.69 5.69
N VAL A 307 33.96 -9.47 4.99
CA VAL A 307 35.42 -9.41 5.06
C VAL A 307 35.89 -8.44 3.97
N ASP A 308 36.84 -7.58 4.30
CA ASP A 308 37.54 -6.62 3.42
C ASP A 308 36.93 -5.24 3.12
N ILE A 309 35.81 -4.86 3.75
CA ILE A 309 35.35 -3.45 3.72
C ILE A 309 35.89 -2.75 4.98
N GLY A 310 36.57 -1.62 4.80
CA GLY A 310 37.11 -0.81 5.89
C GLY A 310 36.04 -0.46 6.95
N SER A 311 36.46 -0.33 8.21
CA SER A 311 35.53 -0.05 9.31
C SER A 311 35.03 1.39 9.22
N SER A 312 33.76 1.58 8.90
CA SER A 312 33.10 2.88 8.97
C SER A 312 32.31 3.02 10.27
N SER A 313 32.06 4.27 10.66
CA SER A 313 31.14 4.63 11.74
C SER A 313 29.89 5.36 11.22
N SER A 314 29.80 5.59 9.91
CA SER A 314 28.64 6.24 9.30
C SER A 314 28.53 5.97 7.80
N PHE A 315 27.35 6.22 7.26
CA PHE A 315 27.14 6.41 5.82
C PHE A 315 25.94 7.34 5.62
N SER A 316 25.95 8.11 4.53
CA SER A 316 24.83 8.99 4.18
C SER A 316 24.67 9.07 2.68
N MET A 317 23.44 9.19 2.20
CA MET A 317 23.15 9.27 0.77
C MET A 317 21.92 10.12 0.49
N ASN A 318 21.96 10.85 -0.63
CA ASN A 318 20.87 11.66 -1.16
C ASN A 318 20.04 10.82 -2.14
N SER A 319 18.96 10.23 -1.65
CA SER A 319 18.15 9.25 -2.36
C SER A 319 17.52 9.84 -3.63
N GLY A 320 17.95 9.37 -4.81
CA GLY A 320 17.50 9.88 -6.09
C GLY A 320 18.17 11.19 -6.53
N GLY A 321 19.15 11.68 -5.78
CA GLY A 321 19.81 12.97 -5.98
C GLY A 321 21.32 12.88 -6.18
N THR A 322 21.94 14.03 -6.40
CA THR A 322 23.40 14.19 -6.53
C THR A 322 24.07 14.30 -5.17
N GLU A 323 25.41 14.20 -5.15
CA GLU A 323 26.20 14.49 -3.96
C GLU A 323 25.89 15.89 -3.43
N ILE A 324 25.76 16.00 -2.11
CA ILE A 324 25.47 17.27 -1.43
C ILE A 324 26.07 17.28 -0.01
N GLU A 325 26.49 18.46 0.43
CA GLU A 325 26.91 18.72 1.81
C GLU A 325 25.85 19.59 2.50
N SER A 326 25.31 19.13 3.63
CA SER A 326 24.33 19.87 4.43
C SER A 326 24.98 20.96 5.28
N ALA A 327 24.16 21.86 5.81
CA ALA A 327 24.56 22.99 6.65
C ALA A 327 25.29 22.58 7.94
N ASP A 328 25.11 21.34 8.41
CA ASP A 328 25.83 20.78 9.56
C ASP A 328 27.16 20.09 9.18
N GLY A 329 27.54 20.11 7.90
CA GLY A 329 28.76 19.51 7.35
C GLY A 329 28.64 18.01 7.01
N THR A 330 27.44 17.42 7.12
CA THR A 330 27.21 16.03 6.71
C THR A 330 27.27 15.92 5.19
N LYS A 331 28.11 15.02 4.70
CA LYS A 331 28.20 14.70 3.27
C LYS A 331 27.26 13.54 2.95
N TYR A 332 26.43 13.73 1.94
CA TYR A 332 25.52 12.75 1.40
C TYR A 332 26.02 12.31 0.02
N ASP A 333 26.31 11.03 -0.11
CA ASP A 333 26.71 10.42 -1.37
C ASP A 333 25.59 10.51 -2.42
N ILE A 334 25.99 10.47 -3.68
CA ILE A 334 25.10 10.42 -4.86
C ILE A 334 24.32 9.11 -4.96
N ASP A 335 22.98 9.17 -5.05
CA ASP A 335 22.11 8.04 -5.40
C ASP A 335 21.22 8.38 -6.62
N SER A 336 21.84 8.75 -7.73
CA SER A 336 21.15 9.11 -8.98
C SER A 336 21.01 7.96 -9.98
N GLU A 337 21.34 6.72 -9.59
CA GLU A 337 21.32 5.57 -10.49
C GLU A 337 19.91 5.32 -11.07
N THR A 338 19.83 4.94 -12.35
CA THR A 338 18.55 4.61 -12.96
C THR A 338 18.15 3.19 -12.59
N LEU A 339 17.35 3.06 -11.53
CA LEU A 339 16.77 1.80 -11.11
C LEU A 339 15.62 1.37 -12.03
N SER A 340 15.34 0.08 -12.04
CA SER A 340 14.27 -0.54 -12.82
C SER A 340 13.36 -1.38 -11.93
N ALA A 341 12.38 -2.03 -12.56
CA ALA A 341 11.34 -2.87 -11.94
C ALA A 341 11.88 -3.95 -10.98
N ALA A 342 13.08 -4.45 -11.22
CA ALA A 342 13.82 -5.27 -10.27
C ALA A 342 15.30 -4.92 -10.44
N SER A 343 15.89 -4.26 -9.44
CA SER A 343 17.26 -3.79 -9.53
C SER A 343 17.98 -3.77 -8.18
N PHE A 344 19.30 -3.88 -8.27
CA PHE A 344 20.23 -3.71 -7.17
C PHE A 344 21.41 -2.88 -7.67
N TYR A 345 21.73 -1.81 -6.95
CA TYR A 345 22.86 -0.93 -7.22
C TYR A 345 23.74 -0.84 -5.98
N MET A 346 25.05 -0.93 -6.17
CA MET A 346 26.04 -0.70 -5.13
C MET A 346 26.88 0.51 -5.54
N ASN A 347 27.13 1.42 -4.60
CA ASN A 347 27.93 2.60 -4.89
C ASN A 347 29.39 2.21 -5.19
N PRO A 348 30.15 3.03 -5.95
CA PRO A 348 31.51 2.68 -6.37
C PRO A 348 32.49 2.34 -5.24
N ASN A 349 32.25 2.88 -4.04
CA ASN A 349 33.10 2.68 -2.87
C ASN A 349 32.65 1.48 -2.00
N ASN A 350 31.63 0.73 -2.42
CA ASN A 350 31.05 -0.41 -1.70
C ASN A 350 30.63 -0.10 -0.26
N GLN A 351 30.28 1.16 0.03
CA GLN A 351 29.85 1.60 1.35
C GLN A 351 28.35 1.42 1.56
N TRP A 352 27.56 1.51 0.49
CA TRP A 352 26.13 1.30 0.56
C TRP A 352 25.57 0.74 -0.76
N ALA A 353 24.36 0.20 -0.68
CA ALA A 353 23.61 -0.26 -1.83
C ALA A 353 22.13 0.08 -1.69
N VAL A 354 21.44 0.10 -2.82
CA VAL A 354 19.99 0.23 -2.91
C VAL A 354 19.41 -0.90 -3.76
N SER A 355 18.27 -1.43 -3.36
CA SER A 355 17.49 -2.38 -4.14
C SER A 355 16.06 -1.90 -4.25
N SER A 356 15.49 -2.01 -5.44
CA SER A 356 14.10 -1.67 -5.72
C SER A 356 13.42 -2.83 -6.43
N SER A 357 12.17 -3.09 -6.06
CA SER A 357 11.33 -4.08 -6.73
C SER A 357 9.90 -3.58 -6.95
N GLY A 358 9.26 -4.15 -7.97
CA GLY A 358 7.88 -3.91 -8.34
C GLY A 358 7.72 -2.98 -9.54
N ILE A 359 6.50 -2.94 -10.07
CA ILE A 359 6.07 -2.00 -11.11
C ILE A 359 4.82 -1.24 -10.69
N TYR A 360 4.74 -0.02 -11.19
CA TYR A 360 3.52 0.76 -11.17
C TYR A 360 2.55 0.21 -12.22
N ILE A 361 1.75 -0.77 -11.81
CA ILE A 361 0.80 -1.46 -12.69
C ILE A 361 -0.19 -0.44 -13.29
N SER A 362 -0.38 -0.49 -14.61
CA SER A 362 -1.25 0.43 -15.36
C SER A 362 -0.81 1.91 -15.35
N ASN A 363 0.49 2.22 -15.21
CA ASN A 363 0.99 3.61 -15.33
C ASN A 363 1.09 4.06 -16.79
N PRO A 364 0.30 5.05 -17.26
CA PRO A 364 0.38 5.55 -18.63
C PRO A 364 1.65 6.38 -18.91
N HIS A 365 2.38 6.82 -17.87
CA HIS A 365 3.57 7.67 -18.01
C HIS A 365 4.90 6.90 -17.97
N GLY A 366 4.85 5.56 -17.99
CA GLY A 366 6.04 4.72 -17.87
C GLY A 366 6.51 4.53 -16.42
N GLN A 367 7.59 3.76 -16.24
CA GLN A 367 8.12 3.48 -14.91
C GLN A 367 9.11 4.59 -14.50
N ASN A 368 8.92 5.17 -13.31
CA ASN A 368 9.86 6.13 -12.71
C ASN A 368 10.07 5.79 -11.23
N TYR A 369 11.33 5.77 -10.80
CA TYR A 369 11.75 5.41 -9.45
C TYR A 369 12.41 6.57 -8.70
N ILE A 370 12.40 7.77 -9.29
CA ILE A 370 12.88 9.01 -8.67
C ILE A 370 11.79 10.09 -8.80
N ALA A 371 11.35 10.60 -7.66
CA ALA A 371 10.51 11.78 -7.57
C ALA A 371 11.40 13.04 -7.48
N GLN A 372 10.97 14.12 -8.13
CA GLN A 372 11.70 15.39 -8.12
C GLN A 372 10.72 16.56 -8.03
N THR A 373 11.17 17.66 -7.42
CA THR A 373 10.42 18.92 -7.39
C THR A 373 11.34 20.13 -7.53
N GLY A 374 10.86 21.16 -8.24
CA GLY A 374 11.51 22.48 -8.27
C GLY A 374 11.10 23.39 -7.11
N SER A 375 10.18 22.94 -6.24
CA SER A 375 9.65 23.76 -5.15
C SER A 375 10.63 23.85 -3.97
N GLN A 376 10.59 24.97 -3.24
CA GLN A 376 11.28 25.10 -1.97
C GLN A 376 10.70 24.12 -0.94
N ILE A 377 11.58 23.47 -0.16
CA ILE A 377 11.21 22.64 0.97
C ILE A 377 11.39 23.44 2.26
N THR A 378 10.35 23.45 3.08
CA THR A 378 10.33 24.18 4.35
C THR A 378 10.64 23.28 5.54
N SER A 379 10.77 23.86 6.75
CA SER A 379 11.12 23.13 7.99
C SER A 379 12.51 22.48 7.96
N THR A 380 13.41 22.99 7.12
CA THR A 380 14.82 22.57 7.00
C THR A 380 15.68 23.75 6.55
N LEU A 381 16.98 23.71 6.87
CA LEU A 381 17.99 24.60 6.27
C LEU A 381 18.54 24.03 4.96
N ASP A 382 18.37 22.73 4.73
CA ASP A 382 18.95 21.96 3.62
C ASP A 382 17.90 21.64 2.55
N SER A 383 17.23 22.66 1.99
CA SER A 383 16.11 22.41 1.07
C SER A 383 16.48 21.52 -0.13
N GLU A 384 17.69 21.63 -0.66
CA GLU A 384 18.13 20.86 -1.83
C GLU A 384 18.18 19.35 -1.56
N LEU A 385 18.47 18.93 -0.31
CA LEU A 385 18.50 17.52 0.10
C LEU A 385 17.13 16.82 -0.05
N TYR A 386 16.04 17.58 -0.06
CA TYR A 386 14.67 17.08 -0.10
C TYR A 386 13.98 17.28 -1.45
N LYS A 387 14.67 17.88 -2.44
CA LYS A 387 14.09 18.13 -3.77
C LYS A 387 14.02 16.88 -4.64
N THR A 388 14.80 15.85 -4.29
CA THR A 388 14.75 14.52 -4.90
C THR A 388 14.37 13.49 -3.85
N ALA A 389 13.75 12.41 -4.29
CA ALA A 389 13.47 11.25 -3.46
C ALA A 389 13.42 9.98 -4.29
N ARG A 390 13.83 8.85 -3.73
CA ARG A 390 13.54 7.54 -4.32
C ARG A 390 12.13 7.10 -3.98
N ILE A 391 11.48 6.50 -4.97
CA ILE A 391 10.15 5.90 -4.85
C ILE A 391 10.14 4.47 -5.39
N SER A 392 9.26 3.63 -4.85
CA SER A 392 9.08 2.25 -5.33
C SER A 392 7.61 1.83 -5.21
N PRO A 393 7.07 1.08 -6.19
CA PRO A 393 5.72 0.54 -6.13
C PRO A 393 5.58 -0.69 -5.25
N ASN A 394 6.65 -1.31 -4.76
CA ASN A 394 6.54 -2.48 -3.88
C ASN A 394 7.51 -2.39 -2.71
N SER A 395 8.81 -2.51 -2.97
CA SER A 395 9.84 -2.52 -1.93
C SER A 395 11.04 -1.68 -2.37
N LEU A 396 11.58 -0.92 -1.42
CA LEU A 396 12.82 -0.17 -1.54
C LEU A 396 13.70 -0.49 -0.33
N ARG A 397 14.90 -1.00 -0.55
CA ARG A 397 15.83 -1.36 0.52
C ARG A 397 17.17 -0.67 0.35
N TYR A 398 17.71 -0.16 1.44
CA TYR A 398 19.05 0.38 1.52
C TYR A 398 19.91 -0.47 2.45
N TYR A 399 21.18 -0.59 2.08
CA TYR A 399 22.19 -1.29 2.84
C TYR A 399 23.37 -0.37 3.12
N GLY A 400 23.85 -0.34 4.35
CA GLY A 400 25.17 0.20 4.69
C GLY A 400 26.13 -0.96 4.99
N PHE A 401 27.34 -0.92 4.45
CA PHE A 401 28.35 -1.98 4.60
C PHE A 401 29.59 -1.49 5.34
N GLY A 402 30.35 -2.44 5.89
CA GLY A 402 31.61 -2.14 6.59
C GLY A 402 31.42 -1.39 7.90
N LEU A 403 30.22 -1.36 8.46
CA LEU A 403 29.93 -0.63 9.68
C LEU A 403 30.55 -1.33 10.90
N SER A 404 31.08 -0.55 11.82
CA SER A 404 31.58 -1.06 13.10
C SER A 404 30.42 -1.60 13.93
N ASN A 405 30.53 -2.79 14.54
CA ASN A 405 29.45 -3.30 15.39
C ASN A 405 29.16 -2.35 16.55
N GLY A 406 27.88 -2.09 16.81
CA GLY A 406 27.46 -1.17 17.86
C GLY A 406 26.09 -0.55 17.61
N ARG A 407 25.77 0.47 18.41
CA ARG A 407 24.54 1.25 18.31
C ARG A 407 24.70 2.38 17.31
N TYR A 408 23.67 2.62 16.53
CA TYR A 408 23.60 3.66 15.51
C TYR A 408 22.30 4.44 15.62
N ASP A 409 22.39 5.73 15.35
CA ASP A 409 21.24 6.57 15.03
C ASP A 409 21.02 6.49 13.52
N VAL A 410 19.82 6.04 13.12
CA VAL A 410 19.36 5.99 11.74
C VAL A 410 18.39 7.13 11.52
N GLN A 411 18.86 8.17 10.82
CA GLN A 411 18.07 9.33 10.45
C GLN A 411 17.48 9.12 9.06
N LEU A 412 16.15 9.06 8.99
CA LEU A 412 15.41 8.94 7.74
C LEU A 412 14.78 10.28 7.40
N HIS A 413 15.17 10.84 6.27
CA HIS A 413 14.75 12.16 5.80
C HIS A 413 13.62 12.02 4.79
N PHE A 414 12.53 12.74 5.03
CA PHE A 414 11.34 12.70 4.20
C PHE A 414 10.82 14.10 3.89
N ALA A 415 10.27 14.26 2.68
CA ALA A 415 9.34 15.33 2.33
C ALA A 415 8.38 14.80 1.27
N GLU A 416 7.07 14.99 1.43
CA GLU A 416 6.12 14.64 0.37
C GLU A 416 6.21 15.70 -0.74
N ILE A 417 6.68 15.28 -1.91
CA ILE A 417 7.00 16.17 -3.03
C ILE A 417 6.18 15.88 -4.30
N GLN A 418 5.38 14.81 -4.32
CA GLN A 418 4.51 14.47 -5.45
C GLN A 418 3.04 14.82 -5.17
N MET A 419 2.56 14.57 -3.95
CA MET A 419 1.22 14.94 -3.51
C MET A 419 1.26 16.36 -2.94
N ASP A 420 0.34 17.24 -3.33
CA ASP A 420 0.30 18.64 -2.90
C ASP A 420 -0.77 18.90 -1.82
N ASP A 421 -0.74 20.09 -1.22
CA ASP A 421 -1.78 20.57 -0.29
C ASP A 421 -2.82 21.43 -1.03
N SER A 422 -3.03 21.21 -2.33
CA SER A 422 -3.96 22.04 -3.09
C SER A 422 -5.39 21.83 -2.60
N HIS A 423 -6.20 22.89 -2.65
CA HIS A 423 -7.65 22.80 -2.43
C HIS A 423 -8.38 22.13 -3.62
N SER A 424 -7.65 21.38 -4.46
CA SER A 424 -8.19 20.61 -5.57
C SER A 424 -8.20 19.12 -5.22
N TRP A 425 -8.85 18.32 -6.04
CA TRP A 425 -8.92 16.87 -5.82
C TRP A 425 -7.53 16.20 -5.80
N LYS A 426 -6.52 16.85 -6.40
CA LYS A 426 -5.13 16.39 -6.40
C LYS A 426 -4.51 16.40 -5.00
N GLY A 427 -4.97 17.30 -4.13
CA GLY A 427 -4.52 17.37 -2.73
C GLY A 427 -5.17 16.33 -1.81
N LEU A 428 -6.09 15.50 -2.33
CA LEU A 428 -6.72 14.40 -1.57
C LEU A 428 -5.87 13.12 -1.55
N GLY A 429 -4.73 13.12 -2.25
CA GLY A 429 -3.82 11.98 -2.31
C GLY A 429 -3.25 11.64 -0.94
N ARG A 430 -3.06 10.35 -0.68
CA ARG A 430 -2.46 9.84 0.56
C ARG A 430 -1.38 8.83 0.23
N ARG A 431 -0.17 9.06 0.71
CA ARG A 431 0.91 8.08 0.69
C ARG A 431 0.99 7.38 2.04
N VAL A 432 1.03 6.05 2.02
CA VAL A 432 1.12 5.20 3.21
C VAL A 432 2.05 4.04 2.94
N PHE A 433 3.03 3.81 3.81
CA PHE A 433 3.97 2.68 3.72
C PHE A 433 4.55 2.34 5.09
N ASP A 434 5.13 1.15 5.22
CA ASP A 434 5.83 0.70 6.41
C ASP A 434 7.35 0.92 6.27
N VAL A 435 8.03 1.11 7.40
CA VAL A 435 9.49 1.21 7.46
C VAL A 435 10.03 0.20 8.47
N TYR A 436 11.05 -0.53 8.05
CA TYR A 436 11.79 -1.50 8.85
C TYR A 436 13.26 -1.11 8.92
N VAL A 437 13.87 -1.28 10.08
CA VAL A 437 15.31 -1.13 10.28
C VAL A 437 15.81 -2.38 10.97
N GLN A 438 16.82 -3.04 10.40
CA GLN A 438 17.32 -4.33 10.87
C GLN A 438 16.21 -5.39 11.06
N GLY A 439 15.24 -5.40 10.14
CA GLY A 439 14.08 -6.31 10.16
C GLY A 439 12.98 -5.94 11.17
N ALA A 440 13.21 -5.01 12.10
CA ALA A 440 12.18 -4.53 13.02
C ALA A 440 11.31 -3.47 12.35
N LYS A 441 9.97 -3.60 12.42
CA LYS A 441 9.06 -2.55 11.95
C LYS A 441 9.12 -1.37 12.91
N VAL A 442 9.58 -0.22 12.44
CA VAL A 442 9.80 0.99 13.25
C VAL A 442 8.81 2.10 12.95
N LEU A 443 8.23 2.11 11.74
CA LEU A 443 7.11 2.98 11.38
C LEU A 443 6.04 2.13 10.67
N GLU A 444 4.82 2.16 11.19
CA GLU A 444 3.65 1.49 10.59
C GLU A 444 2.70 2.53 10.02
N ASP A 445 2.17 2.28 8.82
CA ASP A 445 1.23 3.17 8.14
C ASP A 445 1.72 4.62 8.08
N PHE A 446 3.01 4.79 7.81
CA PHE A 446 3.67 6.09 7.82
C PHE A 446 3.16 6.95 6.68
N ASN A 447 2.68 8.14 7.02
CA ASN A 447 2.20 9.16 6.10
C ASN A 447 3.02 10.44 6.31
N ILE A 448 3.85 10.76 5.31
CA ILE A 448 4.81 11.87 5.38
C ILE A 448 4.08 13.21 5.57
N GLN A 449 3.07 13.48 4.75
CA GLN A 449 2.31 14.74 4.77
C GLN A 449 1.66 14.97 6.14
N LYS A 450 1.04 13.93 6.71
CA LYS A 450 0.42 14.00 8.04
C LYS A 450 1.44 14.30 9.14
N GLU A 451 2.58 13.60 9.11
CA GLU A 451 3.60 13.71 10.14
C GLU A 451 4.40 15.03 10.05
N ALA A 452 4.65 15.52 8.84
CA ALA A 452 5.31 16.81 8.61
C ALA A 452 4.36 18.02 8.75
N GLY A 453 3.05 17.78 8.81
CA GLY A 453 2.02 18.83 8.87
C GLY A 453 1.81 19.55 7.53
N GLY A 454 1.93 18.85 6.41
CA GLY A 454 1.76 19.35 5.05
C GLY A 454 2.79 18.78 4.07
N SER A 455 2.55 18.98 2.78
CA SER A 455 3.48 18.63 1.70
C SER A 455 4.61 19.65 1.59
N ARG A 456 5.75 19.26 0.98
CA ARG A 456 6.94 20.12 0.82
C ARG A 456 7.49 20.65 2.16
N ARG A 457 7.31 19.87 3.22
CA ARG A 457 7.87 20.10 4.55
C ARG A 457 8.79 18.95 4.88
N ALA A 458 10.03 19.27 5.25
CA ALA A 458 10.98 18.28 5.69
C ALA A 458 10.60 17.72 7.06
N ILE A 459 10.78 16.42 7.24
CA ILE A 459 10.73 15.74 8.54
C ILE A 459 11.82 14.68 8.60
N VAL A 460 12.45 14.55 9.77
CA VAL A 460 13.44 13.51 10.06
C VAL A 460 12.89 12.58 11.13
N LYS A 461 12.95 11.28 10.86
CA LYS A 461 12.67 10.24 11.87
C LYS A 461 13.99 9.60 12.27
N THR A 462 14.37 9.74 13.53
CA THR A 462 15.57 9.12 14.10
C THR A 462 15.19 7.83 14.81
N ILE A 463 15.83 6.73 14.42
CA ILE A 463 15.58 5.38 14.94
C ILE A 463 16.92 4.83 15.44
N GLU A 464 16.96 4.36 16.68
CA GLU A 464 18.13 3.63 17.19
C GLU A 464 18.13 2.19 16.67
N ALA A 465 19.26 1.72 16.17
CA ALA A 465 19.43 0.34 15.71
C ALA A 465 20.82 -0.21 16.04
N ASN A 466 20.89 -1.53 16.22
CA ASN A 466 22.15 -2.25 16.45
C ASN A 466 22.67 -2.86 15.15
N VAL A 467 23.95 -2.65 14.86
CA VAL A 467 24.69 -3.37 13.84
C VAL A 467 25.50 -4.48 14.50
N THR A 468 25.27 -5.73 14.10
CA THR A 468 25.93 -6.93 14.67
C THR A 468 26.79 -7.68 13.65
N ASN A 469 26.52 -7.51 12.35
CA ASN A 469 27.14 -8.21 11.24
C ASN A 469 27.86 -7.27 10.27
N ARG A 470 28.18 -6.04 10.71
CA ARG A 470 28.72 -4.95 9.88
C ARG A 470 27.83 -4.44 8.75
N VAL A 471 26.55 -4.84 8.74
CA VAL A 471 25.55 -4.41 7.75
C VAL A 471 24.43 -3.67 8.44
N MET A 472 24.00 -2.55 7.87
CA MET A 472 22.72 -1.90 8.18
C MET A 472 21.72 -2.21 7.08
N GLU A 473 20.54 -2.72 7.42
CA GLU A 473 19.41 -2.84 6.48
C GLU A 473 18.31 -1.85 6.87
N ILE A 474 17.83 -1.09 5.89
CA ILE A 474 16.66 -0.22 6.00
C ILE A 474 15.71 -0.59 4.85
N HIS A 475 14.46 -0.92 5.17
CA HIS A 475 13.49 -1.41 4.20
C HIS A 475 12.20 -0.60 4.29
N PHE A 476 11.81 -0.03 3.16
CA PHE A 476 10.56 0.68 2.96
C PHE A 476 9.62 -0.19 2.13
N LEU A 477 8.44 -0.49 2.65
CA LEU A 477 7.53 -1.47 2.08
C LEU A 477 6.14 -0.88 1.83
N TRP A 478 5.65 -1.01 0.60
CA TRP A 478 4.28 -0.69 0.26
C TRP A 478 3.36 -1.89 0.41
N ALA A 479 2.54 -1.86 1.44
CA ALA A 479 1.55 -2.88 1.76
C ALA A 479 0.21 -2.66 1.05
N GLY A 480 0.18 -2.09 -0.16
CA GLY A 480 -1.08 -1.83 -0.89
C GLY A 480 -1.96 -0.71 -0.30
N LYS A 481 -1.39 0.16 0.55
CA LYS A 481 -2.10 1.23 1.27
C LYS A 481 -1.88 2.62 0.65
N GLY A 482 -2.77 3.55 0.95
CA GLY A 482 -2.79 4.87 0.34
C GLY A 482 -3.43 4.88 -1.05
N THR A 483 -3.68 6.08 -1.56
CA THR A 483 -4.40 6.29 -2.82
C THR A 483 -3.51 5.93 -3.99
N CYS A 484 -3.92 4.98 -4.84
CA CYS A 484 -3.13 4.55 -6.00
C CYS A 484 -2.97 5.63 -7.09
N CYS A 485 -3.89 6.58 -7.14
CA CYS A 485 -4.27 7.21 -8.40
C CYS A 485 -4.47 8.74 -8.28
N ILE A 486 -3.91 9.35 -7.23
CA ILE A 486 -3.97 10.80 -6.95
C ILE A 486 -2.55 11.28 -6.61
N PRO A 487 -2.03 12.34 -7.26
CA PRO A 487 -2.70 13.22 -8.22
C PRO A 487 -2.73 12.69 -9.66
N PHE A 488 -2.01 11.61 -9.95
CA PHE A 488 -2.07 10.87 -11.20
C PHE A 488 -1.92 9.38 -10.93
N GLN A 489 -2.32 8.56 -11.92
CA GLN A 489 -2.22 7.11 -11.86
C GLN A 489 -0.83 6.68 -11.41
N SER A 490 -0.79 5.74 -10.47
CA SER A 490 0.44 5.16 -9.94
C SER A 490 1.30 6.07 -9.07
N THR A 491 0.69 7.03 -8.37
CA THR A 491 1.36 7.78 -7.30
C THR A 491 1.12 7.10 -5.96
N TYR A 492 1.91 6.08 -5.64
CA TYR A 492 1.84 5.37 -4.36
C TYR A 492 3.21 4.81 -3.96
N GLY A 493 3.28 4.08 -2.84
CA GLY A 493 4.49 3.43 -2.36
C GLY A 493 5.40 4.32 -1.51
N PRO A 494 6.52 3.79 -1.00
CA PRO A 494 7.47 4.56 -0.22
C PRO A 494 8.07 5.73 -0.98
N LEU A 495 8.44 6.76 -0.24
CA LEU A 495 9.21 7.92 -0.69
C LEU A 495 10.26 8.23 0.38
N VAL A 496 11.53 8.34 0.01
CA VAL A 496 12.62 8.73 0.93
C VAL A 496 13.56 9.71 0.24
N SER A 497 13.87 10.83 0.91
CA SER A 497 14.71 11.90 0.36
C SER A 497 16.20 11.68 0.64
N ALA A 498 16.53 11.26 1.86
CA ALA A 498 17.90 10.96 2.23
C ALA A 498 17.92 10.03 3.45
N ILE A 499 19.07 9.41 3.66
CA ILE A 499 19.32 8.60 4.84
C ILE A 499 20.70 8.98 5.35
N HIS A 500 20.80 9.14 6.67
CA HIS A 500 22.06 9.34 7.37
C HIS A 500 22.11 8.37 8.55
N VAL A 501 23.17 7.56 8.60
CA VAL A 501 23.37 6.58 9.68
C VAL A 501 24.71 6.88 10.33
N ILE A 502 24.73 7.03 11.65
CA ILE A 502 25.93 7.39 12.40
C ILE A 502 26.02 6.60 13.71
N GLN A 503 27.21 6.15 14.05
CA GLN A 503 27.47 5.38 15.26
C GLN A 503 27.33 6.26 16.49
N VAL A 504 26.53 5.81 17.46
CA VAL A 504 26.41 6.49 18.75
C VAL A 504 27.71 6.29 19.52
N ALA A 505 28.37 7.40 19.88
CA ALA A 505 29.62 7.35 20.63
C ALA A 505 29.47 6.48 21.89
N LYS A 506 30.42 5.56 22.12
CA LYS A 506 30.51 4.85 23.39
C LYS A 506 30.79 5.89 24.47
N SER A 507 29.81 6.14 25.34
CA SER A 507 29.98 7.01 26.51
C SER A 507 31.18 6.55 27.34
N ALA A 508 32.32 7.22 27.19
CA ALA A 508 33.21 7.44 28.33
C ALA A 508 32.47 8.37 29.31
N HIS A 509 32.61 8.12 30.61
CA HIS A 509 31.99 8.91 31.68
C HIS A 509 32.02 10.44 31.45
N PRO A 510 31.00 11.18 31.92
CA PRO A 510 30.72 12.53 31.47
C PRO A 510 31.78 13.52 31.99
N SER A 511 32.59 14.07 31.09
CA SER A 511 33.35 15.29 31.39
C SER A 511 32.46 16.51 31.13
N LYS A 512 32.34 17.37 32.14
CA LYS A 512 31.53 18.59 32.13
C LYS A 512 32.03 19.59 31.07
N THR A 513 31.08 20.42 30.59
CA THR A 513 31.21 21.65 29.76
C THR A 513 31.15 21.44 28.23
N LYS A 514 30.42 22.22 27.42
CA LYS A 514 29.60 23.45 27.58
C LYS A 514 28.51 23.41 26.49
N LYS A 515 27.25 23.67 26.84
CA LYS A 515 26.12 23.78 25.90
C LYS A 515 26.34 24.98 24.96
N LYS A 516 26.39 24.75 23.65
CA LYS A 516 26.03 25.76 22.65
C LYS A 516 24.59 25.51 22.22
N HIS A 517 23.77 26.55 22.31
CA HIS A 517 22.36 26.53 21.94
C HIS A 517 22.22 26.35 20.42
N VAL A 518 21.57 25.27 20.01
CA VAL A 518 20.86 25.17 18.73
C VAL A 518 19.41 24.90 19.10
N GLY A 519 18.50 25.74 18.56
CA GLY A 519 17.08 25.71 18.87
C GLY A 519 16.41 24.44 18.36
N ILE A 520 16.37 23.42 19.21
CA ILE A 520 15.49 22.26 19.08
C ILE A 520 14.12 22.68 19.63
N ILE A 521 13.12 22.80 18.76
CA ILE A 521 11.73 22.91 19.20
C ILE A 521 11.33 21.53 19.73
N PHE A 522 11.27 21.42 21.05
CA PHE A 522 10.68 20.27 21.74
C PHE A 522 9.19 20.20 21.40
N GLY A 523 8.79 19.19 20.62
CA GLY A 523 7.42 18.71 20.60
C GLY A 523 7.12 18.01 21.92
N ILE A 524 6.51 18.71 22.87
CA ILE A 524 5.91 18.09 24.05
C ILE A 524 4.68 17.31 23.58
N VAL A 525 4.83 15.99 23.36
CA VAL A 525 3.69 15.05 23.28
C VAL A 525 3.88 13.83 24.19
N ALA A 526 4.86 13.86 25.10
CA ALA A 526 5.03 12.79 26.10
C ALA A 526 4.12 12.93 27.34
N GLY A 527 3.34 14.02 27.46
CA GLY A 527 2.41 14.24 28.59
C GLY A 527 0.93 13.95 28.29
N SER A 528 0.54 13.90 27.02
CA SER A 528 -0.89 13.90 26.62
C SER A 528 -1.47 12.49 26.48
N ALA A 529 -0.64 11.49 26.15
CA ALA A 529 -1.11 10.11 26.00
C ALA A 529 -1.49 9.46 27.34
N ALA A 530 -0.76 9.76 28.42
CA ALA A 530 -1.10 9.27 29.77
C ALA A 530 -2.32 9.98 30.35
N GLY A 531 -2.46 11.30 30.12
CA GLY A 531 -3.61 12.08 30.58
C GLY A 531 -4.92 11.67 29.91
N ILE A 532 -4.90 11.38 28.60
CA ILE A 532 -6.11 10.95 27.87
C ILE A 532 -6.53 9.53 28.29
N LEU A 533 -5.59 8.63 28.58
CA LEU A 533 -5.91 7.28 29.07
C LEU A 533 -6.48 7.31 30.51
N ILE A 534 -6.00 8.20 31.38
CA ILE A 534 -6.54 8.36 32.74
C ILE A 534 -7.94 9.00 32.70
N VAL A 535 -8.15 10.04 31.89
CA VAL A 535 -9.48 10.69 31.76
C VAL A 535 -10.50 9.74 31.11
N SER A 536 -10.10 8.95 30.11
CA SER A 536 -10.99 7.98 29.46
C SER A 536 -11.38 6.83 30.40
N SER A 537 -10.46 6.38 31.27
CA SER A 537 -10.72 5.33 32.27
C SER A 537 -11.64 5.82 33.39
N ILE A 538 -11.48 7.07 33.83
CA ILE A 538 -12.37 7.70 34.82
C ILE A 538 -13.77 7.92 34.22
N PHE A 539 -13.86 8.32 32.95
CA PHE A 539 -15.15 8.50 32.27
C PHE A 539 -15.87 7.16 32.01
N TYR A 540 -15.13 6.10 31.69
CA TYR A 540 -15.68 4.75 31.54
C TYR A 540 -16.19 4.18 32.88
N GLY A 541 -15.44 4.36 33.97
CA GLY A 541 -15.89 3.96 35.31
C GLY A 541 -17.08 4.79 35.83
N TRP A 542 -17.18 6.07 35.44
CA TRP A 542 -18.33 6.91 35.76
C TRP A 542 -19.57 6.56 34.91
N TRP A 543 -19.37 6.08 33.68
CA TRP A 543 -20.44 5.62 32.80
C TRP A 543 -21.03 4.27 33.24
N GLU A 544 -20.20 3.32 33.71
CA GLU A 544 -20.71 2.06 34.27
C GLU A 544 -21.50 2.28 35.58
N ASN A 545 -21.09 3.25 36.42
CA ASN A 545 -21.77 3.55 37.68
C ASN A 545 -23.11 4.30 37.55
N LYS A 546 -23.58 4.60 36.33
CA LYS A 546 -24.90 5.21 36.08
C LYS A 546 -25.99 4.26 35.61
N LYS A 547 -25.78 2.94 35.68
CA LYS A 547 -26.88 1.98 35.56
C LYS A 547 -27.38 1.53 36.95
N ALA A 548 -28.41 2.19 37.43
CA ALA A 548 -29.35 1.66 38.43
C ALA A 548 -30.70 2.40 38.28
N PRO A 549 -31.86 1.78 38.57
CA PRO A 549 -32.02 0.69 39.53
C PRO A 549 -32.72 -0.57 39.02
N SER A 550 -32.29 -1.69 39.59
CA SER A 550 -33.04 -2.94 39.66
C SER A 550 -34.36 -2.74 40.41
N HIS A 551 -35.44 -3.23 39.81
CA HIS A 551 -36.73 -3.35 40.47
C HIS A 551 -36.68 -4.43 41.58
N MET A 552 -37.11 -4.05 42.77
CA MET A 552 -37.46 -4.89 43.93
C MET A 552 -38.95 -4.60 44.19
N LYS A 553 -39.91 -5.49 44.50
CA LYS A 553 -40.07 -6.92 44.83
C LYS A 553 -41.51 -7.29 44.35
N ILE A 554 -42.02 -8.52 44.39
CA ILE A 554 -42.72 -9.12 45.55
C ILE A 554 -43.05 -10.59 45.19
N ALA A 555 -42.68 -11.49 46.09
CA ALA A 555 -43.22 -12.85 46.17
C ALA A 555 -44.53 -12.82 46.95
N THR A 556 -45.56 -13.47 46.43
CA THR A 556 -46.85 -13.69 47.09
C THR A 556 -46.81 -15.00 47.85
N ASP A 557 -46.79 -14.93 49.17
CA ASP A 557 -47.24 -16.00 50.06
C ASP A 557 -48.55 -15.56 50.73
N SER A 558 -49.57 -16.40 50.59
CA SER A 558 -50.87 -16.31 51.25
C SER A 558 -50.79 -16.65 52.73
N PRO A 559 -51.77 -16.19 53.54
CA PRO A 559 -52.25 -16.97 54.66
C PRO A 559 -53.75 -17.28 54.56
N THR A 560 -54.07 -18.50 55.02
CA THR A 560 -55.36 -19.05 55.42
C THR A 560 -56.29 -18.05 56.13
N LYS A 561 -57.52 -17.87 55.64
CA LYS A 561 -58.76 -18.47 56.16
C LYS A 561 -59.93 -18.12 55.24
#